data_AF-A0A6I3BPI3-F1
#
_entry.id   AF-A0A6I3BPI3-F1
#
_cell.length_a   1.000
_cell.length_b   1.000
_cell.length_c   1.000
_cell.angle_alpha   90.00
_cell.angle_beta   90.00
_cell.angle_gamma   90.00
#
_symmetry.space_group_name_H-M   'P 1'
#
loop_
_entity.id
_entity.type
_entity.pdbx_description
1 polymer ?
#
loop_
_entity_poly.entity_id
_entity_poly.type
_entity_poly.pdbx_seq_one_letter_code
_entity_poly.pdbx_strand_id
1 'polypeptide(L)'
;MNGLAKGAQLAYKYVIAAFVVGCVVQFFLAGRGVFGIRGAEALSDQSSLDPHRMLGNVLAGLAVIVFLCALLLRDQTKIVWTGTLVVLSEAVQHLTAEPSDPWLSGLHPVSGIAILAIGGMLAHRAWHARS
;
A
#
# COMPACT_ATOMS: atom_id res chain seq x y z
N MET A 1 -0.58 -9.50 -27.57
CA MET A 1 0.17 -8.56 -26.70
C MET A 1 1.60 -8.42 -27.19
N ASN A 2 2.12 -7.21 -27.33
CA ASN A 2 3.55 -6.97 -27.64
C ASN A 2 4.45 -7.30 -26.42
N GLY A 3 5.78 -7.31 -26.61
CA GLY A 3 6.73 -7.66 -25.54
C GLY A 3 6.61 -6.76 -24.30
N LEU A 4 6.38 -5.46 -24.51
CA LEU A 4 6.17 -4.49 -23.42
C LEU A 4 4.93 -4.82 -22.58
N ALA A 5 3.79 -5.12 -23.21
CA ALA A 5 2.57 -5.47 -22.49
C ALA A 5 2.70 -6.80 -21.72
N LYS A 6 3.44 -7.78 -22.26
CA LYS A 6 3.73 -9.04 -21.55
C LYS A 6 4.59 -8.79 -20.32
N GLY A 7 5.64 -7.98 -20.45
CA GLY A 7 6.49 -7.56 -19.34
C GLY A 7 5.72 -6.80 -18.27
N ALA A 8 4.88 -5.84 -18.67
CA ALA A 8 4.02 -5.07 -17.77
C ALA A 8 3.01 -5.97 -17.03
N GLN A 9 2.43 -6.97 -17.70
CA GLN A 9 1.51 -7.91 -17.06
C GLN A 9 2.23 -8.79 -16.03
N LEU A 10 3.45 -9.24 -16.32
CA LEU A 10 4.25 -10.03 -15.39
C LEU A 10 4.65 -9.20 -14.17
N ALA A 11 5.17 -7.99 -14.41
CA ALA A 11 5.51 -7.04 -13.36
C ALA A 11 4.29 -6.72 -12.49
N TYR A 12 3.14 -6.40 -13.10
CA TYR A 12 1.88 -6.17 -12.40
C TYR A 12 1.54 -7.30 -11.43
N LYS A 13 1.58 -8.57 -11.89
CA LYS A 13 1.24 -9.76 -11.08
C LYS A 13 2.13 -9.91 -9.84
N TYR A 14 3.43 -9.75 -10.01
CA TYR A 14 4.37 -9.93 -8.90
C TYR A 14 4.43 -8.73 -7.97
N VAL A 15 4.41 -7.52 -8.52
CA VAL A 15 4.46 -6.29 -7.71
C VAL A 15 3.20 -6.16 -6.86
N ILE A 16 2.00 -6.44 -7.39
CA ILE A 16 0.78 -6.38 -6.58
C ILE A 16 0.75 -7.47 -5.48
N ALA A 17 1.32 -8.64 -5.74
CA ALA A 17 1.44 -9.69 -4.72
C ALA A 17 2.43 -9.29 -3.62
N ALA A 18 3.60 -8.76 -4.01
CA ALA A 18 4.59 -8.23 -3.07
C ALA A 18 4.02 -7.08 -2.23
N PHE A 19 3.26 -6.18 -2.85
CA PHE A 19 2.55 -5.10 -2.17
C PHE A 19 1.61 -5.64 -1.09
N VAL A 20 0.77 -6.64 -1.41
CA VAL A 20 -0.16 -7.26 -0.43
C VAL A 20 0.58 -7.91 0.72
N VAL A 21 1.64 -8.67 0.45
CA VAL A 21 2.49 -9.26 1.50
C VAL A 21 3.11 -8.16 2.36
N GLY A 22 3.62 -7.11 1.75
CA GLY A 22 4.17 -5.96 2.46
C GLY A 22 3.13 -5.23 3.32
N CYS A 23 1.86 -5.13 2.88
CA CYS A 23 0.77 -4.60 3.71
C CYS A 23 0.53 -5.46 4.96
N VAL A 24 0.60 -6.80 4.86
CA VAL A 24 0.49 -7.67 6.04
C VAL A 24 1.66 -7.44 7.00
N VAL A 25 2.89 -7.36 6.48
CA VAL A 25 4.08 -7.02 7.27
C VAL A 25 3.93 -5.63 7.90
N GLN A 26 3.30 -4.68 7.21
CA GLN A 26 3.06 -3.34 7.75
C GLN A 26 2.22 -3.35 9.02
N PHE A 27 1.11 -4.09 9.05
CA PHE A 27 0.30 -4.20 10.25
C PHE A 27 1.09 -4.80 11.42
N PHE A 28 1.92 -5.80 11.15
CA PHE A 28 2.82 -6.36 12.14
C PHE A 28 3.83 -5.32 12.67
N LEU A 29 4.48 -4.56 11.77
CA LEU A 29 5.46 -3.53 12.16
C LEU A 29 4.82 -2.37 12.92
N ALA A 30 3.60 -1.97 12.54
CA ALA A 30 2.81 -0.98 13.26
C ALA A 30 2.53 -1.45 14.70
N GLY A 31 2.01 -2.67 14.86
CA GLY A 31 1.76 -3.28 16.16
C GLY A 31 3.04 -3.38 17.00
N ARG A 32 4.11 -3.93 16.42
CA ARG A 32 5.42 -3.99 17.07
C ARG A 32 5.90 -2.63 17.53
N GLY A 33 5.75 -1.59 16.69
CA GLY A 33 6.19 -0.24 17.00
C GLY A 33 5.42 0.35 18.18
N VAL A 34 4.09 0.23 18.16
CA VAL A 34 3.22 0.65 19.26
C VAL A 34 3.59 -0.03 20.58
N PHE A 35 3.77 -1.36 20.59
CA PHE A 35 4.19 -2.09 21.79
C PHE A 35 5.65 -1.83 22.20
N GLY A 36 6.44 -1.20 21.32
CA GLY A 36 7.83 -0.82 21.57
C GLY A 36 8.01 0.61 22.04
N ILE A 37 6.94 1.42 22.15
CA ILE A 37 6.99 2.80 22.62
C ILE A 37 7.54 2.87 24.05
N ARG A 38 8.50 3.79 24.26
CA ARG A 38 9.09 4.09 25.57
C ARG A 38 9.11 5.61 25.74
N GLY A 39 8.89 6.09 26.96
CA GLY A 39 8.91 7.53 27.25
C GLY A 39 7.67 8.28 26.77
N ALA A 40 7.74 9.61 26.78
CA ALA A 40 6.63 10.53 26.52
C ALA A 40 6.78 11.31 25.20
N GLU A 41 7.68 10.88 24.31
CA GLU A 41 7.87 11.51 23.00
C GLU A 41 6.62 11.34 22.13
N ALA A 42 6.36 12.30 21.25
CA ALA A 42 5.27 12.24 20.30
C ALA A 42 5.40 11.02 19.38
N LEU A 43 4.26 10.48 18.91
CA LEU A 43 4.24 9.29 18.04
C LEU A 43 5.09 9.45 16.76
N SER A 44 5.21 10.68 16.25
CA SER A 44 6.07 11.02 15.11
C SER A 44 7.55 10.74 15.38
N ASP A 45 7.98 10.86 16.62
CA ASP A 45 9.39 10.84 17.02
C ASP A 45 9.81 9.47 17.58
N GLN A 46 8.84 8.58 17.83
CA GLN A 46 9.05 7.24 18.34
C GLN A 46 9.79 6.35 17.33
N SER A 47 11.12 6.18 17.49
CA SER A 47 11.95 5.34 16.61
C SER A 47 11.51 3.87 16.53
N SER A 48 10.72 3.38 17.50
CA SER A 48 10.11 2.05 17.46
C SER A 48 9.21 1.84 16.23
N LEU A 49 8.65 2.93 15.67
CA LEU A 49 7.81 2.97 14.47
C LEU A 49 8.60 3.17 13.16
N ASP A 50 9.93 3.37 13.20
CA ASP A 50 10.74 3.59 12.00
C ASP A 50 10.63 2.45 10.96
N PRO A 51 10.64 1.16 11.34
CA PRO A 51 10.44 0.09 10.36
C PRO A 51 9.08 0.18 9.65
N HIS A 52 8.02 0.56 10.37
CA HIS A 52 6.68 0.77 9.82
C HIS A 52 6.69 1.96 8.83
N ARG A 53 7.28 3.10 9.21
CA ARG A 53 7.41 4.28 8.33
C ARG A 53 8.20 3.96 7.06
N MET A 54 9.37 3.33 7.21
CA MET A 54 10.24 2.98 6.09
C MET A 54 9.54 2.06 5.09
N LEU A 55 8.94 0.97 5.57
CA LEU A 55 8.20 0.07 4.69
C LEU A 55 6.98 0.79 4.07
N GLY A 56 6.44 1.84 4.71
CA GLY A 56 5.25 2.56 4.26
C GLY A 56 5.56 3.30 2.98
N ASN A 57 6.69 4.00 2.99
CA ASN A 57 7.25 4.68 1.82
C ASN A 57 7.57 3.70 0.68
N VAL A 58 8.11 2.51 1.01
CA VAL A 58 8.37 1.46 0.00
C VAL A 58 7.06 1.01 -0.65
N LEU A 59 6.03 0.73 0.13
CA LEU A 59 4.73 0.31 -0.39
C LEU A 59 4.07 1.40 -1.23
N ALA A 60 4.17 2.67 -0.83
CA ALA A 60 3.65 3.79 -1.60
C ALA A 60 4.29 3.84 -3.00
N GLY A 61 5.62 3.68 -3.07
CA GLY A 61 6.34 3.50 -4.34
C GLY A 61 5.90 2.28 -5.15
N LEU A 62 5.66 1.14 -4.50
CA LEU A 62 5.12 -0.06 -5.17
C LEU A 62 3.71 0.19 -5.74
N ALA A 63 2.83 0.92 -5.05
CA ALA A 63 1.51 1.28 -5.56
C ALA A 63 1.61 2.08 -6.87
N VAL A 64 2.54 3.04 -6.93
CA VAL A 64 2.85 3.80 -8.15
C VAL A 64 3.34 2.87 -9.26
N ILE A 65 4.25 1.93 -8.97
CA ILE A 65 4.74 0.97 -9.98
C ILE A 65 3.60 0.11 -10.56
N VAL A 66 2.68 -0.38 -9.71
CA VAL A 66 1.52 -1.16 -10.19
C VAL A 66 0.60 -0.29 -11.05
N PHE A 67 0.39 0.97 -10.68
CA PHE A 67 -0.38 1.94 -11.48
C PHE A 67 0.26 2.19 -12.85
N LEU A 68 1.58 2.38 -12.90
CA LEU A 68 2.31 2.52 -14.17
C LEU A 68 2.17 1.27 -15.05
N CYS A 69 2.22 0.08 -14.46
CA CYS A 69 1.95 -1.16 -15.20
C CYS A 69 0.52 -1.17 -15.77
N ALA A 70 -0.48 -0.74 -15.00
CA ALA A 70 -1.86 -0.64 -15.47
C ALA A 70 -2.02 0.33 -16.65
N LEU A 71 -1.33 1.48 -16.62
CA LEU A 71 -1.28 2.43 -17.73
C LEU A 71 -0.67 1.80 -19.00
N LEU A 72 0.45 1.07 -18.86
CA LEU A 72 1.09 0.37 -19.97
C LEU A 72 0.19 -0.73 -20.57
N LEU A 73 -0.61 -1.38 -19.73
CA LEU A 73 -1.60 -2.37 -20.15
C LEU A 73 -2.85 -1.74 -20.79
N ARG A 74 -3.06 -0.42 -20.59
CA ARG A 74 -4.24 0.34 -21.06
C ARG A 74 -5.57 -0.24 -20.60
N ASP A 75 -5.57 -0.90 -19.45
CA ASP A 75 -6.76 -1.50 -18.85
C ASP A 75 -7.41 -0.51 -17.90
N GLN A 76 -8.56 0.06 -18.29
CA GLN A 76 -9.24 1.12 -17.55
C GLN A 76 -9.63 0.68 -16.13
N THR A 77 -10.06 -0.57 -15.96
CA THR A 77 -10.41 -1.11 -14.64
C THR A 77 -9.18 -1.20 -13.75
N LYS A 78 -8.05 -1.72 -14.27
CA LYS A 78 -6.79 -1.73 -13.51
C LYS A 78 -6.32 -0.32 -13.19
N ILE A 79 -6.41 0.62 -14.13
CA ILE A 79 -6.01 2.02 -13.96
C ILE A 79 -6.80 2.66 -12.81
N VAL A 80 -8.13 2.53 -12.79
CA VAL A 80 -8.97 3.09 -11.73
C VAL A 80 -8.58 2.51 -10.37
N TRP A 81 -8.55 1.18 -10.22
CA TRP A 81 -8.29 0.56 -8.92
C TRP A 81 -6.87 0.79 -8.40
N THR A 82 -5.88 0.80 -9.29
CA THR A 82 -4.48 1.08 -8.90
C THR A 82 -4.25 2.57 -8.66
N GLY A 83 -4.96 3.44 -9.36
CA GLY A 83 -5.02 4.86 -9.05
C GLY A 83 -5.62 5.10 -7.66
N THR A 84 -6.70 4.40 -7.32
CA THR A 84 -7.26 4.40 -5.96
C THR A 84 -6.23 3.94 -4.93
N LEU A 85 -5.46 2.88 -5.21
CA LEU A 85 -4.37 2.45 -4.31
C LEU A 85 -3.32 3.54 -4.11
N VAL A 86 -2.93 4.26 -5.16
CA VAL A 86 -1.99 5.39 -5.05
C VAL A 86 -2.57 6.50 -4.19
N VAL A 87 -3.82 6.92 -4.44
CA VAL A 87 -4.49 7.97 -3.64
C VAL A 87 -4.60 7.55 -2.18
N LEU A 88 -4.97 6.30 -1.90
CA LEU A 88 -5.06 5.80 -0.54
C LEU A 88 -3.68 5.74 0.14
N SER A 89 -2.66 5.19 -0.54
CA SER A 89 -1.34 4.95 0.04
C SER A 89 -0.50 6.22 0.20
N GLU A 90 -0.72 7.22 -0.66
CA GLU A 90 0.00 8.50 -0.63
C GLU A 90 -0.84 9.54 0.12
N ALA A 91 -1.96 9.99 -0.45
CA ALA A 91 -2.69 11.11 0.15
C ALA A 91 -3.39 10.73 1.46
N VAL A 92 -4.18 9.66 1.46
CA VAL A 92 -5.01 9.33 2.64
C VAL A 92 -4.16 8.85 3.81
N GLN A 93 -3.16 7.99 3.58
CA GLN A 93 -2.27 7.54 4.66
C GLN A 93 -1.49 8.68 5.30
N HIS A 94 -0.99 9.66 4.54
CA HIS A 94 -0.31 10.83 5.10
C HIS A 94 -1.27 11.73 5.89
N LEU A 95 -2.46 12.03 5.33
CA LEU A 95 -3.46 12.85 6.02
C LEU A 95 -3.95 12.21 7.32
N THR A 96 -4.16 10.89 7.30
CA THR A 96 -4.64 10.16 8.48
C THR A 96 -3.53 9.79 9.45
N ALA A 97 -2.25 9.95 9.09
CA ALA A 97 -1.15 9.78 10.03
C ALA A 97 -0.89 11.03 10.89
N GLU A 98 -1.64 12.12 10.68
CA GLU A 98 -1.47 13.37 11.40
C GLU A 98 -1.96 13.26 12.86
N PRO A 99 -1.09 13.46 13.87
CA PRO A 99 -1.44 13.22 15.28
C PRO A 99 -2.38 14.26 15.91
N SER A 100 -2.71 15.34 15.19
CA SER A 100 -3.42 16.51 15.72
C SER A 100 -4.91 16.26 15.99
N ASP A 101 -5.53 15.32 15.27
CA ASP A 101 -6.93 14.93 15.44
C ASP A 101 -7.05 13.40 15.64
N PRO A 102 -7.45 12.93 16.84
CA PRO A 102 -7.62 11.50 17.14
C PRO A 102 -8.63 10.77 16.24
N TRP A 103 -9.69 11.44 15.78
CA TRP A 103 -10.67 10.83 14.89
C TRP A 103 -10.10 10.63 13.50
N LEU A 104 -9.37 11.62 12.98
CA LEU A 104 -8.67 11.52 11.71
C LEU A 104 -7.54 10.47 11.79
N SER A 105 -6.76 10.49 12.88
CA SER A 105 -5.74 9.48 13.18
C SER A 105 -6.31 8.06 13.22
N GLY A 106 -7.50 7.88 13.81
CA GLY A 106 -8.21 6.61 13.85
C GLY A 106 -8.55 6.04 12.47
N LEU A 107 -8.63 6.87 11.43
CA LEU A 107 -8.88 6.43 10.05
C LEU A 107 -7.62 5.86 9.37
N HIS A 108 -6.43 6.03 9.93
CA HIS A 108 -5.20 5.47 9.38
C HIS A 108 -5.23 3.94 9.27
N PRO A 109 -5.51 3.18 10.35
CA PRO A 109 -5.64 1.73 10.24
C PRO A 109 -6.83 1.29 9.37
N VAL A 110 -7.91 2.07 9.35
CA VAL A 110 -9.10 1.77 8.52
C VAL A 110 -8.77 1.88 7.03
N SER A 111 -8.08 2.94 6.62
CA SER A 111 -7.62 3.08 5.23
C SER A 111 -6.55 2.04 4.88
N GLY A 112 -5.71 1.63 5.83
CA GLY A 112 -4.80 0.49 5.68
C GLY A 112 -5.52 -0.83 5.36
N ILE A 113 -6.67 -1.09 6.01
CA ILE A 113 -7.50 -2.28 5.72
C ILE A 113 -8.08 -2.20 4.31
N ALA A 114 -8.55 -1.01 3.90
CA ALA A 114 -9.06 -0.80 2.54
C ALA A 114 -7.97 -1.03 1.48
N ILE A 115 -6.75 -0.53 1.72
CA ILE A 115 -5.58 -0.76 0.86
C ILE A 115 -5.29 -2.26 0.74
N LEU A 116 -5.25 -2.98 1.86
CA LEU A 116 -5.01 -4.42 1.88
C LEU A 116 -6.10 -5.19 1.11
N ALA A 117 -7.37 -4.83 1.31
CA ALA A 117 -8.51 -5.48 0.66
C ALA A 117 -8.50 -5.25 -0.87
N ILE A 118 -8.27 -4.01 -1.31
CA ILE A 118 -8.19 -3.67 -2.74
C ILE A 118 -6.96 -4.35 -3.36
N GLY A 119 -5.80 -4.27 -2.71
CA GLY A 119 -4.59 -4.94 -3.16
C GLY A 119 -4.78 -6.45 -3.30
N GLY A 120 -5.38 -7.09 -2.29
CA GLY A 120 -5.69 -8.52 -2.28
C GLY A 120 -6.64 -8.91 -3.40
N MET A 121 -7.70 -8.13 -3.64
CA MET A 121 -8.61 -8.32 -4.76
C MET A 121 -7.87 -8.25 -6.11
N LEU A 122 -7.02 -7.23 -6.30
CA LEU A 122 -6.26 -7.05 -7.54
C LEU A 122 -5.25 -8.18 -7.75
N ALA A 123 -4.53 -8.59 -6.70
CA ALA A 123 -3.63 -9.72 -6.73
C ALA A 123 -4.39 -11.01 -7.10
N HIS A 124 -5.49 -11.31 -6.43
CA HIS A 124 -6.32 -12.47 -6.75
C HIS A 124 -6.74 -12.47 -8.24
N ARG A 125 -7.27 -11.36 -8.74
CA ARG A 125 -7.65 -11.23 -10.17
C ARG A 125 -6.46 -11.41 -11.11
N ALA A 126 -5.29 -10.87 -10.76
CA ALA A 126 -4.09 -10.96 -11.60
C ALA A 126 -3.56 -12.41 -11.72
N TRP A 127 -3.74 -13.21 -10.67
CA TRP A 127 -3.28 -14.60 -10.62
C TRP A 127 -4.30 -15.62 -11.10
N HIS A 128 -5.60 -15.29 -11.08
CA HIS A 128 -6.67 -16.18 -11.52
C HIS A 128 -7.34 -15.80 -12.86
N ALA A 129 -7.01 -14.65 -13.45
CA ALA A 129 -7.41 -14.36 -14.82
C ALA A 129 -6.81 -15.42 -15.76
N ARG A 130 -7.68 -16.14 -16.49
CA ARG A 130 -7.26 -17.07 -17.55
C ARG A 130 -6.62 -16.25 -18.68
N SER A 131 -5.40 -16.62 -19.05
CA SER A 131 -4.60 -16.03 -20.14
C SER A 131 -5.20 -16.32 -21.51
#